data_AF-A0A4S4B9D1-F1
#
_entry.id   AF-A0A4S4B9D1-F1
#
_cell.length_a   1.000
_cell.length_b   1.000
_cell.length_c   1.000
_cell.angle_alpha   90.00
_cell.angle_beta   90.00
_cell.angle_gamma   90.00
#
_symmetry.space_group_name_H-M   'P 1'
#
loop_
_entity.id
_entity.type
_entity.pdbx_description
1 polymer ?
#
loop_
_entity_poly.entity_id
_entity_poly.type
_entity_poly.pdbx_seq_one_letter_code
_entity_poly.pdbx_strand_id
1 'polypeptide(L)'
;MTDAPKKRTAPPKRAKTPLTAAPSQPLLSGVQTVVAHRPLSVLEVQDSADLDALLLDARLAGQLVSRLGPTFALLIPGSEKAVLDALRKAGHLPRVVGG
;
A
#
# COMPACT_ATOMS: atom_id res chain seq x y z
N MET A 1 62.13 -47.96 -8.62
CA MET A 1 62.66 -48.45 -7.32
C MET A 1 62.48 -47.32 -6.31
N THR A 2 61.69 -47.56 -5.25
CA THR A 2 61.65 -46.87 -3.93
C THR A 2 61.56 -45.33 -3.92
N ASP A 3 60.48 -44.72 -3.43
CA ASP A 3 60.31 -44.45 -1.99
C ASP A 3 58.84 -44.07 -1.63
N ALA A 4 58.41 -44.47 -0.44
CA ALA A 4 57.14 -44.11 0.22
C ALA A 4 57.47 -43.73 1.68
N PRO A 5 56.53 -43.21 2.50
CA PRO A 5 55.59 -42.11 2.33
C PRO A 5 55.78 -41.04 3.45
N LYS A 6 55.38 -39.78 3.22
CA LYS A 6 55.44 -38.72 4.27
C LYS A 6 54.16 -38.68 5.12
N LYS A 7 54.39 -38.59 6.43
CA LYS A 7 53.48 -38.87 7.54
C LYS A 7 52.25 -37.94 7.63
N ARG A 8 51.17 -38.55 8.12
CA ARG A 8 49.87 -37.97 8.51
C ARG A 8 50.03 -36.90 9.60
N THR A 9 49.34 -35.77 9.45
CA THR A 9 48.98 -34.89 10.56
C THR A 9 47.56 -34.38 10.34
N ALA A 10 46.63 -34.81 11.19
CA ALA A 10 45.24 -34.38 11.15
C ALA A 10 45.09 -33.03 11.91
N PRO A 11 44.37 -32.04 11.36
CA PRO A 11 44.05 -30.82 12.11
C PRO A 11 42.93 -31.06 13.14
N PRO A 12 42.91 -30.30 14.25
CA PRO A 12 42.05 -30.58 15.39
C PRO A 12 40.56 -30.32 15.12
N LYS A 13 39.71 -31.17 15.72
CA LYS A 13 38.25 -31.08 15.71
C LYS A 13 37.80 -29.72 16.25
N ARG A 14 37.23 -28.89 15.39
CA ARG A 14 36.53 -27.65 15.76
C ARG A 14 35.27 -28.03 16.55
N ALA A 15 35.23 -27.66 17.83
CA ALA A 15 34.04 -27.83 18.66
C ALA A 15 32.89 -27.01 18.05
N LYS A 16 31.77 -27.67 17.76
CA LYS A 16 30.54 -27.01 17.31
C LYS A 16 29.85 -26.42 18.54
N THR A 17 29.89 -25.11 18.68
CA THR A 17 28.99 -24.37 19.57
C THR A 17 27.55 -24.65 19.12
N PRO A 18 26.63 -25.05 20.02
CA PRO A 18 25.22 -25.10 19.66
C PRO A 18 24.75 -23.67 19.37
N LEU A 19 24.29 -23.41 18.15
CA LEU A 19 23.50 -22.22 17.87
C LEU A 19 22.26 -22.30 18.78
N THR A 20 22.16 -21.38 19.73
CA THR A 20 20.89 -21.13 20.42
C THR A 20 19.87 -20.80 19.34
N ALA A 21 18.87 -21.66 19.18
CA ALA A 21 17.79 -21.42 18.25
C ALA A 21 17.04 -20.17 18.71
N ALA A 22 17.00 -19.15 17.86
CA ALA A 22 16.10 -18.02 18.05
C ALA A 22 14.67 -18.56 18.16
N PRO A 23 13.79 -17.96 18.98
CA PRO A 23 12.41 -18.39 19.06
C PRO A 23 11.78 -18.27 17.67
N SER A 24 11.42 -19.41 17.10
CA SER A 24 10.68 -19.49 15.85
C SER A 24 9.37 -18.74 16.03
N GLN A 25 9.27 -17.54 15.47
CA GLN A 25 7.99 -16.86 15.35
C GLN A 25 7.04 -17.79 14.59
N PRO A 26 5.78 -17.96 15.03
CA PRO A 26 4.84 -18.78 14.31
C PRO A 26 4.67 -18.18 12.92
N LEU A 27 5.11 -18.92 11.89
CA LEU A 27 4.68 -18.68 10.52
C LEU A 27 3.16 -18.69 10.57
N LEU A 28 2.52 -17.58 10.18
CA LEU A 28 1.07 -17.44 10.17
C LEU A 28 0.47 -18.54 9.26
N SER A 29 0.20 -19.72 9.82
CA SER A 29 -0.39 -20.88 9.13
C SER A 29 -1.91 -20.74 9.01
N GLY A 30 -2.36 -19.57 8.61
CA GLY A 30 -3.72 -19.33 8.18
C GLY A 30 -3.63 -18.52 6.91
N VAL A 31 -4.04 -19.09 5.78
CA VAL A 31 -4.36 -18.29 4.61
C VAL A 31 -5.48 -17.36 5.06
N GLN A 32 -5.12 -16.15 5.47
CA GLN A 32 -6.09 -15.10 5.72
C GLN A 32 -6.75 -14.83 4.38
N THR A 33 -8.07 -14.95 4.33
CA THR A 33 -8.87 -14.71 3.13
C THR A 33 -8.51 -13.33 2.60
N VAL A 34 -7.88 -13.27 1.43
CA VAL A 34 -7.57 -12.01 0.77
C VAL A 34 -8.85 -11.50 0.12
N VAL A 35 -9.43 -10.44 0.70
CA VAL A 35 -10.60 -9.76 0.13
C VAL A 35 -10.13 -8.59 -0.69
N ALA A 36 -10.38 -8.62 -1.99
CA ALA A 36 -10.17 -7.46 -2.85
C ALA A 36 -11.28 -6.44 -2.58
N HIS A 37 -10.91 -5.27 -2.07
CA HIS A 37 -11.82 -4.15 -1.91
C HIS A 37 -12.09 -3.48 -3.26
N ARG A 38 -13.23 -2.78 -3.39
CA ARG A 38 -13.50 -1.98 -4.59
C ARG A 38 -12.44 -0.89 -4.76
N PRO A 39 -12.07 -0.54 -6.00
CA PRO A 39 -11.17 0.57 -6.24
C PRO A 39 -11.77 1.87 -5.69
N LEU A 40 -10.91 2.69 -5.12
CA LEU A 40 -11.26 4.00 -4.57
C LEU A 40 -10.66 5.07 -5.46
N SER A 41 -11.44 6.10 -5.74
CA SER A 41 -10.96 7.28 -6.46
C SER A 41 -10.68 8.42 -5.49
N VAL A 42 -9.65 9.20 -5.82
CA VAL A 42 -9.23 10.36 -5.05
C VAL A 42 -9.52 11.60 -5.88
N LEU A 43 -10.15 12.58 -5.24
CA LEU A 43 -10.28 13.94 -5.76
C LEU A 43 -9.14 14.78 -5.20
N GLU A 44 -8.36 15.35 -6.12
CA GLU A 44 -7.34 16.36 -5.82
C GLU A 44 -7.83 17.72 -6.31
N VAL A 45 -7.65 18.74 -5.48
CA VAL A 45 -7.89 20.15 -5.82
C VAL A 45 -6.60 20.96 -5.64
N GLN A 46 -6.56 22.17 -6.19
CA GLN A 46 -5.36 23.02 -6.08
C GLN A 46 -5.23 23.67 -4.71
N ASP A 47 -6.34 24.18 -4.15
CA ASP A 47 -6.35 24.85 -2.85
C ASP A 47 -7.30 24.15 -1.86
N SER A 48 -6.95 24.23 -0.59
CA SER A 48 -7.78 23.81 0.53
C SER A 48 -9.15 24.50 0.57
N ALA A 49 -9.22 25.78 0.21
CA ALA A 49 -10.48 26.53 0.17
C ALA A 49 -11.45 25.99 -0.88
N ASP A 50 -10.93 25.50 -2.02
CA ASP A 50 -11.75 24.85 -3.04
C ASP A 50 -12.35 23.56 -2.48
N LEU A 51 -11.55 22.75 -1.76
CA LEU A 51 -12.07 21.52 -1.16
C LEU A 51 -13.17 21.82 -0.15
N ASP A 52 -13.01 22.86 0.66
CA ASP A 52 -14.02 23.30 1.62
C ASP A 52 -15.30 23.74 0.91
N ALA A 53 -15.20 24.48 -0.19
CA ALA A 53 -16.35 24.87 -1.00
C ALA A 53 -17.08 23.64 -1.60
N LEU A 54 -16.35 22.64 -2.09
CA LEU A 54 -16.95 21.40 -2.62
C LEU A 54 -17.62 20.55 -1.53
N LEU A 55 -17.09 20.57 -0.31
CA LEU A 55 -17.70 19.89 0.85
C LEU A 55 -18.99 20.58 1.33
N LEU A 56 -19.15 21.88 1.06
CA LEU A 56 -20.36 22.63 1.35
C LEU A 56 -21.43 22.50 0.26
N ASP A 57 -21.05 22.11 -0.97
CA ASP A 57 -22.01 21.83 -2.04
C ASP A 57 -22.72 20.49 -1.80
N ALA A 58 -24.01 20.55 -1.50
CA ALA A 58 -24.86 19.39 -1.24
C ALA A 58 -24.85 18.34 -2.39
N ARG A 59 -24.56 18.74 -3.63
CA ARG A 59 -24.49 17.83 -4.78
C ARG A 59 -23.23 16.97 -4.78
N LEU A 60 -22.14 17.49 -4.22
CA LEU A 60 -20.82 16.87 -4.20
C LEU A 60 -20.50 16.24 -2.84
N ALA A 61 -20.93 16.85 -1.74
CA ALA A 61 -20.74 16.34 -0.39
C ALA A 61 -21.25 14.91 -0.23
N GLY A 62 -22.38 14.58 -0.85
CA GLY A 62 -22.95 13.22 -0.83
C GLY A 62 -22.20 12.19 -1.67
N GLN A 63 -21.17 12.58 -2.43
CA GLN A 63 -20.32 11.70 -3.23
C GLN A 63 -18.92 11.53 -2.62
N LEU A 64 -18.65 12.20 -1.49
CA LEU A 64 -17.38 12.15 -0.77
C LEU A 64 -17.51 11.27 0.47
N VAL A 65 -16.57 10.35 0.65
CA VAL A 65 -16.51 9.49 1.86
C VAL A 65 -15.85 10.25 3.01
N SER A 66 -14.69 10.84 2.74
CA SER A 66 -13.90 11.52 3.75
C SER A 66 -12.83 12.41 3.13
N ARG A 67 -12.45 13.46 3.84
CA ARG A 67 -11.25 14.25 3.53
C ARG A 67 -9.99 13.48 3.95
N LEU A 68 -9.01 13.36 3.06
CA LEU A 68 -7.72 12.72 3.33
C LEU A 68 -6.63 13.73 3.71
N GLY A 69 -6.78 14.97 3.27
CA GLY A 69 -5.85 16.07 3.57
C GLY A 69 -6.41 17.41 3.13
N PRO A 70 -5.61 18.50 3.17
CA PRO A 70 -6.06 19.83 2.81
C PRO A 70 -6.65 19.92 1.40
N THR A 71 -6.05 19.22 0.44
CA THR A 71 -6.41 19.26 -0.99
C THR A 71 -6.89 17.93 -1.55
N PHE A 72 -7.04 16.90 -0.70
CA PHE A 72 -7.39 15.55 -1.12
C PHE A 72 -8.62 15.03 -0.40
N ALA A 73 -9.53 14.42 -1.15
CA ALA A 73 -10.68 13.71 -0.60
C ALA A 73 -10.93 12.37 -1.31
N LEU A 74 -11.53 11.44 -0.58
CA LEU A 74 -11.90 10.13 -1.06
C LEU A 74 -13.33 10.16 -1.62
N LEU A 75 -13.51 9.64 -2.83
CA LEU A 75 -14.82 9.50 -3.46
C LEU A 75 -15.52 8.21 -3.02
N ILE A 76 -16.85 8.20 -3.06
CA ILE A 76 -17.64 6.97 -2.93
C ILE A 76 -17.31 6.06 -4.13
N PRO A 77 -17.06 4.75 -3.92
CA PRO A 77 -16.75 3.85 -5.03
C PRO A 77 -17.86 3.84 -6.09
N GLY A 78 -17.54 4.08 -7.36
CA GLY A 78 -18.51 4.09 -8.46
C GLY A 78 -19.24 5.43 -8.65
N SER A 79 -18.89 6.47 -7.89
CA SER A 79 -19.47 7.82 -8.02
C SER A 79 -18.71 8.72 -8.99
N GLU A 80 -17.63 8.25 -9.61
CA GLU A 80 -16.67 9.08 -10.34
C GLU A 80 -17.33 9.87 -11.46
N LYS A 81 -18.20 9.21 -12.22
CA LYS A 81 -18.96 9.85 -13.30
C LYS A 81 -19.90 10.93 -12.77
N ALA A 82 -20.59 10.68 -11.66
CA ALA A 82 -21.51 11.63 -11.05
C ALA A 82 -20.76 12.86 -10.51
N VAL A 83 -19.59 12.66 -9.89
CA VAL A 83 -18.71 13.74 -9.43
C VAL A 83 -18.21 14.57 -10.61
N LEU A 84 -17.71 13.94 -11.68
CA LEU A 84 -17.25 14.65 -12.88
C LEU A 84 -18.36 15.49 -13.52
N ASP A 85 -19.57 14.93 -13.63
CA ASP A 85 -20.72 15.64 -14.18
C ASP A 85 -21.18 16.79 -13.27
N ALA A 86 -21.15 16.61 -11.95
CA ALA A 86 -21.47 17.65 -10.99
C ALA A 86 -20.45 18.80 -11.04
N LEU A 87 -19.15 18.48 -11.08
CA LEU A 87 -18.06 19.46 -11.21
C LEU A 87 -18.18 20.27 -12.51
N ARG A 88 -18.45 19.60 -13.64
CA ARG A 88 -18.67 20.28 -14.94
C ARG A 88 -19.88 21.20 -14.90
N LYS A 89 -20.98 20.78 -14.27
CA LYS A 89 -22.19 21.61 -14.09
C LYS A 89 -21.94 22.82 -13.19
N ALA A 90 -21.03 22.70 -12.23
CA ALA A 90 -20.57 23.81 -11.39
C ALA A 90 -19.55 24.72 -12.10
N GLY A 91 -19.18 24.43 -13.36
CA GLY A 91 -18.24 25.24 -14.15
C GLY A 91 -16.76 24.88 -13.95
N HIS A 92 -16.47 23.80 -13.20
CA HIS A 92 -15.10 23.31 -13.06
C HIS A 92 -14.67 22.46 -14.27
N LEU A 93 -13.36 22.37 -14.49
CA LEU A 93 -12.74 21.58 -15.56
C LEU A 93 -11.92 20.41 -14.95
N PRO A 94 -12.59 19.35 -14.45
CA PRO A 94 -11.89 18.25 -13.82
C PRO A 94 -11.07 17.45 -14.83
N ARG A 95 -9.87 17.04 -14.41
CA ARG A 95 -8.99 16.14 -15.17
C ARG A 95 -8.94 14.78 -14.49
N VAL A 96 -8.91 13.73 -15.29
CA VAL A 96 -8.75 12.35 -14.81
C VAL A 96 -7.30 11.96 -15.01
N VAL A 97 -6.61 11.56 -13.93
CA VAL A 97 -5.22 11.11 -13.94
C VAL A 97 -5.21 9.63 -13.56
N GLY A 98 -4.68 8.79 -14.45
CA GLY A 98 -4.72 7.33 -14.31
C GLY A 98 -5.96 6.73 -14.96
N GLY A 99 -5.75 6.00 -16.06
CA GLY A 99 -6.72 5.23 -16.82
C GLY A 99 -6.01 4.11 -17.56
#